data_AF-A0A3D6BW94-F1
#
_entry.id   AF-A0A3D6BW94-F1
#
_cell.length_a   1.000
_cell.length_b   1.000
_cell.length_c   1.000
_cell.angle_alpha   90.00
_cell.angle_beta   90.00
_cell.angle_gamma   90.00
#
_symmetry.space_group_name_H-M   'P 1'
#
loop_
_entity.id
_entity.type
_entity.pdbx_description
1 polymer ?
#
loop_
_entity_poly.entity_id
_entity_poly.type
_entity_poly.pdbx_seq_one_letter_code
_entity_poly.pdbx_strand_id
1 'polypeptide(L)'
;MERKIIITADGSKTIQLVGLNEHYHSVHGALQEAEHVFIKHGLLHAIDHFSTKNQPISILEIGFGSGLNALATLVASEKHSVSIAYVGVEAYPVSKEEISELDYATLFQEARYQDLNNQIHLVPWGTFQKITPHFSLLKQQKMFKDITYTNTHHLIYFDAFGPRVQPDLWTESVFKIMFDALMPSGVLVTYSAKGSVRRAMQAVGFTVEKLPGPPGKREMLRATKQTATPRL
;
A
#
# COMPACT_ATOMS: atom_id res chain seq x y z
N MET A 1 -22.72 5.13 4.63
CA MET A 1 -22.73 3.73 4.13
C MET A 1 -22.48 2.84 5.32
N GLU A 2 -23.30 1.79 5.50
CA GLU A 2 -23.14 0.86 6.63
C GLU A 2 -21.81 0.10 6.52
N ARG A 3 -21.06 0.06 7.62
CA ARG A 3 -19.76 -0.61 7.75
C ARG A 3 -19.85 -1.69 8.82
N LYS A 4 -19.24 -2.86 8.58
CA LYS A 4 -19.21 -3.98 9.53
C LYS A 4 -17.80 -4.55 9.64
N ILE A 5 -17.37 -4.86 10.85
CA ILE A 5 -16.14 -5.62 11.08
C ILE A 5 -16.44 -7.11 10.90
N ILE A 6 -15.63 -7.79 10.08
CA ILE A 6 -15.71 -9.23 9.88
C ILE A 6 -14.35 -9.87 10.10
N ILE A 7 -14.34 -11.13 10.55
CA ILE A 7 -13.13 -11.94 10.70
C ILE A 7 -12.86 -12.65 9.37
N THR A 8 -11.61 -12.58 8.89
CA THR A 8 -11.14 -13.21 7.66
C THR A 8 -10.57 -14.61 7.96
N ALA A 9 -10.26 -15.38 6.91
CA ALA A 9 -9.82 -16.77 7.07
C ALA A 9 -8.48 -16.95 7.81
N ASP A 10 -7.66 -15.90 7.92
CA ASP A 10 -6.39 -15.94 8.65
C ASP A 10 -6.50 -15.44 10.11
N GLY A 11 -7.71 -15.13 10.57
CA GLY A 11 -7.97 -14.61 11.91
C GLY A 11 -7.85 -13.09 12.03
N SER A 12 -7.29 -12.40 11.03
CA SER A 12 -7.32 -10.94 10.96
C SER A 12 -8.73 -10.43 10.63
N LYS A 13 -9.00 -9.15 10.89
CA LYS A 13 -10.30 -8.53 10.65
C LYS A 13 -10.26 -7.62 9.42
N THR A 14 -11.42 -7.35 8.83
CA THR A 14 -11.55 -6.34 7.79
C THR A 14 -12.88 -5.60 7.92
N ILE A 15 -12.97 -4.42 7.31
CA ILE A 15 -14.20 -3.63 7.23
C ILE A 15 -14.93 -3.99 5.94
N GLN A 16 -16.18 -4.43 6.05
CA GLN A 16 -17.10 -4.61 4.94
C GLN A 16 -17.92 -3.34 4.72
N LEU A 17 -17.91 -2.83 3.49
CA LEU A 17 -18.85 -1.83 2.99
C LEU A 17 -20.11 -2.53 2.46
N VAL A 18 -21.11 -2.68 3.32
CA VAL A 18 -22.30 -3.53 3.06
C VAL A 18 -22.99 -3.16 1.75
N GLY A 19 -23.19 -1.86 1.50
CA GLY A 19 -23.87 -1.37 0.30
C GLY A 19 -23.12 -1.61 -1.02
N LEU A 20 -21.80 -1.87 -0.98
CA LEU A 20 -20.97 -2.12 -2.16
C LEU A 20 -20.61 -3.60 -2.33
N ASN A 21 -20.92 -4.41 -1.32
CA ASN A 21 -20.41 -5.77 -1.17
C ASN A 21 -18.89 -5.82 -1.43
N GLU A 22 -18.17 -4.95 -0.73
CA GLU A 22 -16.72 -4.77 -0.86
C GLU A 22 -16.07 -4.71 0.51
N HIS A 23 -14.80 -5.11 0.58
CA HIS A 23 -14.05 -5.17 1.83
C HIS A 23 -12.78 -4.33 1.71
N TYR A 24 -12.30 -3.79 2.83
CA TYR A 24 -11.00 -3.09 2.87
C TYR A 24 -9.83 -4.01 2.56
N HIS A 25 -9.95 -5.30 2.89
CA HIS A 25 -8.94 -6.33 2.68
C HIS A 25 -9.59 -7.65 2.28
N SER A 26 -8.81 -8.56 1.67
CA SER A 26 -9.28 -9.89 1.32
C SER A 26 -9.90 -10.67 2.49
N VAL A 27 -11.06 -11.27 2.26
CA VAL A 27 -11.71 -12.20 3.21
C VAL A 27 -10.95 -13.53 3.37
N HIS A 28 -10.03 -13.83 2.46
CA HIS A 28 -9.12 -14.98 2.57
C HIS A 28 -7.96 -14.73 3.54
N GLY A 29 -7.81 -13.52 4.05
CA GLY A 29 -6.79 -13.14 5.02
C GLY A 29 -6.25 -11.74 4.74
N ALA A 30 -6.54 -10.78 5.61
CA ALA A 30 -6.05 -9.41 5.43
C ALA A 30 -4.54 -9.33 5.62
N LEU A 31 -4.01 -9.99 6.66
CA LEU A 31 -2.58 -10.02 6.91
C LEU A 31 -1.85 -10.81 5.82
N GLN A 32 -2.37 -11.98 5.43
CA GLN A 32 -1.75 -12.79 4.38
C GLN A 32 -1.69 -12.05 3.04
N GLU A 33 -2.72 -11.27 2.69
CA GLU A 33 -2.69 -10.42 1.50
C GLU A 33 -1.63 -9.31 1.64
N ALA A 34 -1.58 -8.62 2.77
CA ALA A 34 -0.61 -7.56 3.01
C ALA A 34 0.85 -8.06 2.96
N GLU A 35 1.12 -9.18 3.63
CA GLU A 35 2.44 -9.83 3.65
C GLU A 35 2.85 -10.31 2.26
N HIS A 36 1.92 -10.86 1.48
CA HIS A 36 2.24 -11.39 0.16
C HIS A 36 2.40 -10.29 -0.89
N VAL A 37 1.42 -9.40 -1.03
CA VAL A 37 1.38 -8.40 -2.10
C VAL A 37 2.35 -7.26 -1.82
N PHE A 38 2.25 -6.65 -0.64
CA PHE A 38 2.94 -5.40 -0.34
C PHE A 38 4.31 -5.63 0.29
N ILE A 39 4.43 -6.57 1.23
CA ILE A 39 5.74 -6.84 1.86
C ILE A 39 6.62 -7.70 0.95
N LYS A 40 6.23 -8.94 0.66
CA LYS A 40 7.07 -9.88 -0.10
C LYS A 40 7.32 -9.43 -1.54
N HIS A 41 6.28 -9.04 -2.26
CA HIS A 41 6.41 -8.68 -3.68
C HIS A 41 6.66 -7.18 -3.92
N GLY A 42 6.48 -6.33 -2.90
CA GLY A 42 6.77 -4.90 -2.93
C GLY A 42 8.03 -4.53 -2.14
N LEU A 43 7.93 -4.48 -0.80
CA LEU A 43 8.99 -4.00 0.09
C LEU A 43 10.30 -4.76 -0.05
N LEU A 44 10.26 -6.10 0.06
CA LEU A 44 11.48 -6.91 -0.01
C LEU A 44 12.17 -6.77 -1.35
N HIS A 45 11.39 -6.70 -2.43
CA HIS A 45 11.91 -6.38 -3.75
C HIS A 45 12.56 -4.98 -3.78
N ALA A 46 11.91 -3.95 -3.22
CA ALA A 46 12.50 -2.62 -3.14
C ALA A 46 13.78 -2.58 -2.27
N ILE A 47 13.85 -3.36 -1.21
CA ILE A 47 15.06 -3.51 -0.39
C ILE A 47 16.19 -4.09 -1.24
N ASP A 48 15.95 -5.17 -1.97
CA ASP A 48 16.97 -5.82 -2.81
C ASP A 48 17.51 -4.91 -3.91
N HIS A 49 16.70 -3.96 -4.39
CA HIS A 49 17.07 -3.08 -5.52
C HIS A 49 17.55 -1.68 -5.12
N PHE A 50 17.06 -1.12 -4.01
CA PHE A 50 17.27 0.29 -3.66
C PHE A 50 17.90 0.51 -2.28
N SER A 51 18.02 -0.53 -1.45
CA SER A 51 18.55 -0.35 -0.10
C SER A 51 20.01 0.13 -0.15
N THR A 52 20.24 1.31 0.42
CA THR A 52 21.59 1.85 0.65
C THR A 52 21.70 2.24 2.11
N LYS A 53 22.91 2.17 2.68
CA LYS A 53 23.12 2.42 4.12
C LYS A 53 22.67 3.82 4.60
N ASN A 54 22.55 4.79 3.69
CA ASN A 54 22.39 6.20 4.05
C ASN A 54 21.09 6.85 3.54
N GLN A 55 20.21 6.12 2.84
CA GLN A 55 18.98 6.70 2.32
C GLN A 55 17.77 5.81 2.58
N PRO A 56 16.64 6.38 3.04
CA PRO A 56 15.45 5.59 3.26
C PRO A 56 14.80 5.17 1.94
N ILE A 57 14.18 4.00 1.95
CA ILE A 57 13.27 3.60 0.88
C ILE A 57 11.97 4.39 1.08
N SER A 58 11.71 5.34 0.18
CA SER A 58 10.44 6.05 0.12
C SER A 58 9.32 5.22 -0.51
N ILE A 59 8.18 5.14 0.19
CA ILE A 59 6.97 4.40 -0.20
C ILE A 59 5.78 5.34 -0.25
N LEU A 60 4.94 5.20 -1.27
CA LEU A 60 3.64 5.85 -1.36
C LEU A 60 2.52 4.79 -1.40
N GLU A 61 1.61 4.86 -0.45
CA GLU A 61 0.40 4.05 -0.42
C GLU A 61 -0.80 4.84 -0.89
N ILE A 62 -1.54 4.23 -1.81
CA ILE A 62 -2.79 4.72 -2.37
C ILE A 62 -3.92 3.95 -1.72
N GLY A 63 -4.62 4.61 -0.78
CA GLY A 63 -5.61 3.96 0.09
C GLY A 63 -5.01 3.57 1.43
N PHE A 64 -4.61 4.56 2.25
CA PHE A 64 -4.09 4.28 3.60
C PHE A 64 -5.09 3.48 4.46
N GLY A 65 -6.39 3.69 4.24
CA GLY A 65 -7.46 2.85 4.74
C GLY A 65 -7.36 2.56 6.23
N SER A 66 -7.16 1.29 6.55
CA SER A 66 -7.11 0.80 7.92
C SER A 66 -5.72 0.85 8.56
N GLY A 67 -4.68 1.28 7.83
CA GLY A 67 -3.29 1.34 8.32
C GLY A 67 -2.55 0.01 8.38
N LEU A 68 -3.13 -1.10 7.89
CA LEU A 68 -2.55 -2.45 7.99
C LEU A 68 -1.20 -2.53 7.26
N ASN A 69 -1.12 -2.04 6.02
CA ASN A 69 0.12 -2.09 5.25
C ASN A 69 1.22 -1.21 5.87
N ALA A 70 0.85 -0.09 6.49
CA ALA A 70 1.79 0.77 7.19
C ALA A 70 2.37 0.06 8.44
N LEU A 71 1.52 -0.59 9.23
CA LEU A 71 1.97 -1.38 10.39
C LEU A 71 2.83 -2.57 9.95
N ALA A 72 2.40 -3.35 8.95
CA ALA A 72 3.17 -4.45 8.40
C ALA A 72 4.53 -3.99 7.85
N THR A 73 4.58 -2.82 7.20
CA THR A 73 5.82 -2.22 6.69
C THR A 73 6.73 -1.76 7.83
N LEU A 74 6.20 -1.21 8.91
CA LEU A 74 6.97 -0.86 10.11
C LEU A 74 7.63 -2.11 10.71
N VAL A 75 6.85 -3.18 10.92
CA VAL A 75 7.37 -4.44 11.46
C VAL A 75 8.47 -5.01 10.57
N ALA A 76 8.24 -5.01 9.25
CA ALA A 76 9.23 -5.47 8.28
C ALA A 76 10.48 -4.57 8.26
N SER A 77 10.34 -3.26 8.40
CA SER A 77 11.48 -2.34 8.37
C SER A 77 12.42 -2.55 9.55
N GLU A 78 11.88 -2.83 10.74
CA GLU A 78 12.67 -3.19 11.92
C GLU A 78 13.36 -4.55 11.73
N LYS A 79 12.61 -5.57 11.28
CA LYS A 79 13.15 -6.92 11.03
C LYS A 79 14.32 -6.92 10.06
N HIS A 80 14.25 -6.08 9.02
CA HIS A 80 15.29 -5.95 8.00
C HIS A 80 16.28 -4.81 8.26
N SER A 81 16.12 -4.07 9.37
CA SER A 81 16.96 -2.92 9.74
C SER A 81 17.13 -1.89 8.61
N VAL A 82 16.05 -1.62 7.89
CA VAL A 82 16.03 -0.68 6.76
C VAL A 82 15.21 0.56 7.10
N SER A 83 15.69 1.74 6.72
CA SER A 83 14.96 2.99 6.95
C SER A 83 13.86 3.18 5.90
N ILE A 84 12.62 3.43 6.34
CA ILE A 84 11.46 3.66 5.47
C ILE A 84 10.88 5.05 5.69
N ALA A 85 10.62 5.74 4.58
CA ALA A 85 9.88 7.00 4.53
C ALA A 85 8.51 6.75 3.87
N TYR A 86 7.49 6.56 4.70
CA TYR A 86 6.16 6.12 4.26
C TYR A 86 5.20 7.30 4.09
N VAL A 87 4.51 7.35 2.96
CA VAL A 87 3.43 8.32 2.70
C VAL A 87 2.14 7.55 2.45
N GLY A 88 1.13 7.75 3.28
CA GLY A 88 -0.21 7.18 3.08
C GLY A 88 -1.19 8.25 2.61
N VAL A 89 -1.88 8.01 1.48
CA VAL A 89 -2.92 8.91 0.98
C VAL A 89 -4.30 8.27 1.15
N GLU A 90 -5.23 9.03 1.71
CA GLU A 90 -6.61 8.60 1.94
C GLU A 90 -7.58 9.76 1.73
N ALA A 91 -8.70 9.52 1.06
CA ALA A 91 -9.73 10.54 0.89
C ALA A 91 -10.71 10.55 2.09
N TYR A 92 -11.01 9.37 2.62
CA TYR A 92 -12.04 9.14 3.63
C TYR A 92 -11.51 8.27 4.78
N PRO A 93 -10.78 8.88 5.74
CA PRO A 93 -10.20 8.16 6.87
C PRO A 93 -11.20 7.29 7.64
N VAL A 94 -10.76 6.10 8.03
CA VAL A 94 -11.50 5.19 8.92
C VAL A 94 -11.60 5.81 10.31
N SER A 95 -12.71 5.57 11.02
CA SER A 95 -12.91 6.14 12.36
C SER A 95 -11.99 5.49 13.38
N LYS A 96 -11.71 6.17 14.50
CA LYS A 96 -10.84 5.62 15.56
C LYS A 96 -11.44 4.36 16.19
N GLU A 97 -12.76 4.33 16.30
CA GLU A 97 -13.53 3.21 16.84
C GLU A 97 -13.38 1.98 15.94
N GLU A 98 -13.57 2.16 14.62
CA GLU A 98 -13.38 1.09 13.63
C GLU A 98 -11.94 0.56 13.63
N ILE A 99 -10.95 1.44 13.70
CA ILE A 99 -9.54 1.06 13.82
C ILE A 99 -9.28 0.23 15.09
N SER A 100 -9.84 0.65 16.22
CA SER A 100 -9.68 -0.08 17.48
C SER A 100 -10.31 -1.47 17.42
N GLU A 101 -11.44 -1.64 16.72
CA GLU A 101 -12.10 -2.94 16.57
C GLU A 101 -11.33 -3.90 15.67
N LEU A 102 -10.57 -3.39 14.68
CA LEU A 102 -9.72 -4.18 13.80
C LEU A 102 -8.56 -4.85 14.54
N ASP A 103 -8.00 -4.14 15.53
CA ASP A 103 -7.03 -4.68 16.50
C ASP A 103 -5.80 -5.37 15.87
N TYR A 104 -5.30 -4.81 14.75
CA TYR A 104 -4.22 -5.42 13.96
C TYR A 104 -2.91 -5.63 14.70
N ALA A 105 -2.64 -4.86 15.75
CA ALA A 105 -1.44 -5.03 16.55
C ALA A 105 -1.32 -6.44 17.15
N THR A 106 -2.44 -7.08 17.48
CA THR A 106 -2.48 -8.45 18.03
C THR A 106 -2.02 -9.51 17.03
N LEU A 107 -1.99 -9.18 15.74
CA LEU A 107 -1.49 -10.06 14.69
C LEU A 107 0.03 -10.21 14.71
N PHE A 108 0.73 -9.28 15.37
CA PHE A 108 2.18 -9.28 15.49
C PHE A 108 2.55 -9.69 16.92
N GLN A 109 3.40 -10.71 17.07
CA GLN A 109 3.66 -11.41 18.34
C GLN A 109 4.55 -10.62 19.33
N GLU A 110 4.33 -9.31 19.49
CA GLU A 110 5.02 -8.46 20.46
C GLU A 110 4.11 -7.34 20.96
N ALA A 111 4.01 -7.17 22.29
CA ALA A 111 3.13 -6.17 22.91
C ALA A 111 3.42 -4.73 22.46
N ARG A 112 4.66 -4.41 22.08
CA ARG A 112 5.08 -3.07 21.63
C ARG A 112 4.35 -2.62 20.36
N TYR A 113 3.84 -3.53 19.53
CA TYR A 113 3.12 -3.17 18.32
C TYR A 113 1.75 -2.55 18.60
N GLN A 114 1.18 -2.73 19.81
CA GLN A 114 -0.03 -2.02 20.21
C GLN A 114 0.21 -0.51 20.26
N ASP A 115 1.29 -0.10 20.94
CA ASP A 115 1.66 1.31 21.07
C ASP A 115 2.08 1.90 19.73
N LEU A 116 2.79 1.14 18.90
CA LEU A 116 3.20 1.58 17.56
C LEU A 116 2.01 1.73 16.61
N ASN A 117 1.04 0.82 16.65
CA ASN A 117 -0.20 0.95 15.90
C ASN A 117 -0.96 2.20 16.32
N ASN A 118 -1.09 2.44 17.63
CA ASN A 118 -1.70 3.67 18.14
C ASN A 118 -0.96 4.93 17.63
N GLN A 119 0.37 4.93 17.65
CA GLN A 119 1.17 6.04 17.14
C GLN A 119 0.93 6.32 15.65
N ILE A 120 0.86 5.29 14.80
CA ILE A 120 0.52 5.42 13.36
C ILE A 120 -0.81 6.19 13.18
N HIS A 121 -1.82 5.85 13.98
CA HIS A 121 -3.13 6.50 13.89
C HIS A 121 -3.17 7.89 14.53
N LEU A 122 -2.31 8.18 15.50
CA LEU A 122 -2.19 9.49 16.15
C LEU A 122 -1.38 10.52 15.35
N VAL A 123 -0.57 10.11 14.36
CA VAL A 123 0.15 11.06 13.48
C VAL A 123 -0.85 12.07 12.88
N PRO A 124 -0.64 13.39 13.03
CA PRO A 124 -1.51 14.38 12.40
C PRO A 124 -1.45 14.33 10.88
N TRP A 125 -2.59 14.52 10.22
CA TRP A 125 -2.63 14.64 8.76
C TRP A 125 -1.79 15.84 8.31
N GLY A 126 -1.01 15.64 7.24
CA GLY A 126 -0.14 16.67 6.66
C GLY A 126 1.21 16.84 7.36
N THR A 127 1.49 16.09 8.43
CA THR A 127 2.76 16.16 9.17
C THR A 127 3.57 14.88 9.02
N PHE A 128 4.87 15.03 8.74
CA PHE A 128 5.81 13.91 8.68
C PHE A 128 6.35 13.62 10.09
N GLN A 129 6.19 12.38 10.57
CA GLN A 129 6.59 11.99 11.92
C GLN A 129 7.43 10.72 11.90
N LYS A 130 8.56 10.75 12.63
CA LYS A 130 9.36 9.56 12.90
C LYS A 130 8.69 8.75 14.02
N ILE A 131 8.38 7.49 13.74
CA ILE A 131 7.73 6.57 14.72
C ILE A 131 8.79 5.67 15.36
N THR A 132 9.69 5.11 14.54
CA THR A 132 10.83 4.30 15.02
C THR A 132 12.13 4.77 14.33
N PRO A 133 13.32 4.26 14.72
CA PRO A 133 14.55 4.51 13.97
C PRO A 133 14.46 4.13 12.48
N HIS A 134 13.63 3.15 12.15
CA HIS A 134 13.50 2.54 10.82
C HIS A 134 12.20 2.90 10.09
N PHE A 135 11.29 3.66 10.71
CA PHE A 135 10.00 3.97 10.11
C PHE A 135 9.55 5.40 10.43
N SER A 136 9.15 6.10 9.38
CA SER A 136 8.56 7.43 9.45
C SER A 136 7.34 7.51 8.54
N LEU A 137 6.35 8.29 8.95
CA LEU A 137 5.03 8.33 8.34
C LEU A 137 4.59 9.77 8.09
N LEU A 138 4.06 10.01 6.89
CA LEU A 138 3.20 11.13 6.57
C LEU A 138 1.85 10.59 6.08
N LYS A 139 0.77 11.03 6.71
CA LYS A 139 -0.59 10.78 6.23
C LYS A 139 -1.11 12.01 5.50
N GLN A 140 -1.72 11.84 4.34
CA GLN A 140 -2.31 12.95 3.58
C GLN A 140 -3.79 12.69 3.27
N GLN A 141 -4.65 13.61 3.68
CA GLN A 141 -6.08 13.50 3.41
C GLN A 141 -6.40 14.22 2.10
N LYS A 142 -6.42 13.49 0.98
CA LYS A 142 -6.69 14.06 -0.35
C LYS A 142 -7.18 13.00 -1.34
N MET A 143 -7.76 13.44 -2.45
CA MET A 143 -8.10 12.55 -3.56
C MET A 143 -6.83 12.15 -4.31
N PHE A 144 -6.83 10.96 -4.92
CA PHE A 144 -5.66 10.46 -5.66
C PHE A 144 -5.29 11.34 -6.86
N LYS A 145 -6.29 11.98 -7.48
CA LYS A 145 -6.08 12.95 -8.58
C LYS A 145 -5.32 14.21 -8.16
N ASP A 146 -5.28 14.51 -6.86
CA ASP A 146 -4.61 15.70 -6.31
C ASP A 146 -3.18 15.38 -5.82
N ILE A 147 -2.69 14.16 -6.08
CA ILE A 147 -1.30 13.78 -5.82
C ILE A 147 -0.40 14.41 -6.89
N THR A 148 0.68 15.06 -6.45
CA THR A 148 1.58 15.85 -7.31
C THR A 148 3.05 15.45 -7.20
N TYR A 149 3.34 14.28 -6.61
CA TYR A 149 4.71 13.79 -6.50
C TYR A 149 5.32 13.54 -7.88
N THR A 150 6.63 13.81 -8.00
CA THR A 150 7.40 13.55 -9.23
C THR A 150 8.76 12.98 -8.84
N ASN A 151 9.09 11.80 -9.36
CA ASN A 151 10.35 11.08 -9.09
C ASN A 151 10.71 11.07 -7.60
N THR A 152 9.74 10.76 -6.74
CA THR A 152 9.89 10.86 -5.28
C THR A 152 9.96 9.50 -4.60
N HIS A 153 9.21 8.51 -5.11
CA HIS A 153 9.03 7.22 -4.42
C HIS A 153 9.72 6.08 -5.15
N HIS A 154 10.30 5.14 -4.41
CA HIS A 154 10.84 3.89 -4.97
C HIS A 154 9.73 2.87 -5.22
N LEU A 155 8.71 2.89 -4.36
CA LEU A 155 7.68 1.87 -4.31
C LEU A 155 6.30 2.52 -4.10
N ILE A 156 5.32 2.06 -4.86
CA ILE A 156 3.91 2.38 -4.66
C ILE A 156 3.15 1.12 -4.25
N TYR A 157 2.41 1.21 -3.14
CA TYR A 157 1.35 0.27 -2.81
C TYR A 157 0.04 0.82 -3.38
N PHE A 158 -0.46 0.18 -4.44
CA PHE A 158 -1.73 0.57 -5.02
C PHE A 158 -2.85 -0.29 -4.46
N ASP A 159 -3.41 0.16 -3.33
CA ASP A 159 -4.40 -0.55 -2.52
C ASP A 159 -5.76 0.17 -2.48
N ALA A 160 -6.23 0.55 -3.66
CA ALA A 160 -7.57 1.09 -3.83
C ALA A 160 -8.62 -0.03 -3.82
N PHE A 161 -9.89 0.31 -3.56
CA PHE A 161 -10.98 -0.64 -3.78
C PHE A 161 -11.02 -1.11 -5.24
N GLY A 162 -11.46 -2.36 -5.43
CA GLY A 162 -11.30 -3.05 -6.69
C GLY A 162 -11.98 -2.33 -7.86
N PRO A 163 -11.49 -2.54 -9.10
CA PRO A 163 -11.98 -1.87 -10.31
C PRO A 163 -13.44 -2.18 -10.66
N ARG A 164 -14.06 -3.16 -9.99
CA ARG A 164 -15.51 -3.39 -10.10
C ARG A 164 -16.30 -2.31 -9.37
N VAL A 165 -15.81 -1.86 -8.22
CA VAL A 165 -16.50 -0.98 -7.29
C VAL A 165 -16.10 0.48 -7.52
N GLN A 166 -14.82 0.73 -7.80
CA GLN A 166 -14.31 2.07 -8.06
C GLN A 166 -13.48 2.13 -9.35
N PRO A 167 -14.08 1.88 -10.54
CA PRO A 167 -13.35 1.82 -11.81
C PRO A 167 -12.54 3.08 -12.13
N ASP A 168 -13.01 4.25 -11.68
CA ASP A 168 -12.37 5.56 -11.94
C ASP A 168 -10.96 5.66 -11.35
N LEU A 169 -10.66 4.88 -10.31
CA LEU A 169 -9.34 4.82 -9.69
C LEU A 169 -8.34 4.00 -10.52
N TRP A 170 -8.81 3.19 -11.47
CA TRP A 170 -7.98 2.27 -12.26
C TRP A 170 -7.83 2.74 -13.70
N THR A 171 -7.81 4.04 -13.89
CA THR A 171 -7.74 4.72 -15.19
C THR A 171 -6.30 5.08 -15.55
N GLU A 172 -6.05 5.30 -16.85
CA GLU A 172 -4.77 5.81 -17.35
C GLU A 172 -4.37 7.12 -16.67
N SER A 173 -5.32 8.03 -16.44
CA SER A 173 -5.06 9.29 -15.73
C SER A 173 -4.51 9.08 -14.32
N VAL A 174 -5.06 8.12 -13.56
CA VAL A 174 -4.56 7.83 -12.21
C VAL A 174 -3.20 7.13 -12.28
N PHE A 175 -3.03 6.16 -13.18
CA PHE A 175 -1.72 5.51 -13.35
C PHE A 175 -0.63 6.45 -13.87
N LYS A 176 -0.99 7.50 -14.62
CA LYS A 176 -0.03 8.53 -15.03
C LYS A 176 0.53 9.29 -13.81
N ILE A 177 -0.32 9.62 -12.84
CA ILE A 177 0.12 10.24 -11.58
C ILE A 177 1.07 9.30 -10.83
N MET A 178 0.74 8.01 -10.78
CA MET A 178 1.61 7.00 -10.14
C MET A 178 2.95 6.85 -10.85
N PHE A 179 2.92 6.84 -12.18
CA PHE A 179 4.12 6.79 -13.01
C PHE A 179 5.00 8.02 -12.77
N ASP A 180 4.42 9.21 -12.66
CA ASP A 180 5.18 10.43 -12.40
C ASP A 180 5.78 10.43 -11.00
N ALA A 181 5.02 9.97 -9.99
CA ALA A 181 5.44 9.89 -8.60
C ALA A 181 6.64 8.94 -8.38
N LEU A 182 6.76 7.87 -9.15
CA LEU A 182 7.88 6.92 -9.05
C LEU A 182 9.18 7.50 -9.59
N MET A 183 10.27 7.24 -8.89
CA MET A 183 11.62 7.40 -9.40
C MET A 183 11.90 6.46 -10.57
N PRO A 184 12.92 6.73 -11.41
CA PRO A 184 13.36 5.77 -12.41
C PRO A 184 13.66 4.40 -11.76
N SER A 185 13.24 3.34 -12.45
CA SER A 185 13.24 1.95 -11.96
C SER A 185 12.28 1.66 -10.80
N GLY A 186 11.59 2.66 -10.27
CA GLY A 186 10.60 2.49 -9.21
C GLY A 186 9.44 1.58 -9.62
N VAL A 187 8.83 0.94 -8.63
CA VAL A 187 7.85 -0.12 -8.81
C VAL A 187 6.51 0.20 -8.15
N LEU A 188 5.43 -0.28 -8.75
CA LEU A 188 4.10 -0.29 -8.18
C LEU A 188 3.64 -1.75 -8.04
N VAL A 189 3.06 -2.10 -6.89
CA VAL A 189 2.44 -3.41 -6.67
C VAL A 189 0.95 -3.26 -6.33
N THR A 190 0.15 -4.22 -6.78
CA THR A 190 -1.28 -4.27 -6.47
C THR A 190 -1.80 -5.69 -6.52
N TYR A 191 -2.81 -5.99 -5.70
CA TYR A 191 -3.50 -7.28 -5.71
C TYR A 191 -4.29 -7.51 -7.01
N SER A 192 -4.64 -6.45 -7.74
CA SER A 192 -5.55 -6.54 -8.90
C SER A 192 -4.81 -6.99 -10.16
N ALA A 193 -5.26 -8.09 -10.77
CA ALA A 193 -4.72 -8.63 -12.02
C ALA A 193 -5.66 -8.51 -13.23
N LYS A 194 -6.64 -7.60 -13.18
CA LYS A 194 -7.57 -7.42 -14.32
C LYS A 194 -6.83 -6.94 -15.57
N GLY A 195 -7.23 -7.47 -16.73
CA GLY A 195 -6.64 -7.09 -18.01
C GLY A 195 -6.75 -5.59 -18.34
N SER A 196 -7.84 -4.93 -17.92
CA SER A 196 -8.00 -3.48 -18.08
C SER A 196 -6.96 -2.69 -17.28
N VAL A 197 -6.70 -3.09 -16.03
CA VAL A 197 -5.71 -2.47 -15.15
C VAL A 197 -4.32 -2.57 -15.77
N ARG A 198 -3.93 -3.76 -16.21
CA ARG A 198 -2.65 -3.97 -16.90
C ARG A 198 -2.52 -3.08 -18.13
N ARG A 199 -3.54 -3.00 -18.99
CA ARG A 199 -3.51 -2.15 -20.20
C ARG A 199 -3.37 -0.67 -19.85
N ALA A 200 -4.09 -0.19 -18.83
CA ALA A 200 -4.01 1.19 -18.39
C ALA A 200 -2.60 1.56 -17.85
N MET A 201 -1.98 0.66 -17.08
CA MET A 201 -0.59 0.83 -16.64
C MET A 201 0.39 0.84 -17.83
N GLN A 202 0.21 -0.07 -18.79
CA GLN A 202 1.07 -0.13 -19.98
C GLN A 202 0.93 1.12 -20.86
N ALA A 203 -0.29 1.65 -21.00
CA ALA A 203 -0.56 2.85 -21.79
C ALA A 203 0.21 4.09 -21.30
N VAL A 204 0.48 4.18 -19.98
CA VAL A 204 1.25 5.28 -19.40
C VAL A 204 2.77 5.03 -19.35
N GLY A 205 3.23 3.87 -19.84
CA GLY A 205 4.65 3.55 -19.98
C GLY A 205 5.21 2.55 -18.96
N PHE A 206 4.39 1.95 -18.09
CA PHE A 206 4.88 0.88 -17.21
C PHE A 206 5.20 -0.39 -18.00
N THR A 207 6.29 -1.06 -17.63
CA THR A 207 6.44 -2.49 -17.91
C THR A 207 5.72 -3.28 -16.83
N VAL A 208 4.80 -4.16 -17.20
CA VAL A 208 3.93 -4.87 -16.25
C VAL A 208 4.14 -6.37 -16.32
N GLU A 209 4.46 -6.97 -15.19
CA GLU A 209 4.58 -8.42 -15.01
C GLU A 209 3.45 -8.98 -14.14
N LYS A 210 3.15 -10.26 -14.34
CA LYS A 210 2.20 -11.01 -13.51
C LYS A 210 2.99 -11.86 -12.53
N LEU A 211 2.62 -11.80 -11.26
CA LEU A 211 3.20 -12.59 -10.18
C LEU A 211 2.13 -13.51 -9.59
N PRO A 212 2.50 -14.61 -8.91
CA PRO A 212 1.54 -15.42 -8.15
C PRO A 212 0.74 -14.54 -7.18
N GLY A 213 -0.58 -14.68 -7.17
CA GLY A 213 -1.45 -13.89 -6.29
C GLY A 213 -1.44 -14.36 -4.83
N PRO A 214 -1.98 -13.55 -3.91
CA PRO A 214 -2.23 -13.96 -2.52
C PRO A 214 -3.35 -15.02 -2.45
N PRO A 215 -3.58 -15.66 -1.30
CA PRO A 215 -4.69 -16.58 -1.09
C PRO A 215 -6.03 -16.06 -1.65
N GLY A 216 -6.70 -16.89 -2.46
CA GLY A 216 -7.94 -16.54 -3.15
C GLY A 216 -7.76 -15.81 -4.50
N LYS A 217 -6.53 -15.43 -4.89
CA LYS A 217 -6.24 -14.79 -6.18
C LYS A 217 -5.14 -15.55 -6.93
N ARG A 218 -5.37 -15.81 -8.23
CA ARG A 218 -4.39 -16.54 -9.06
C ARG A 218 -3.14 -15.70 -9.36
N GLU A 219 -3.34 -14.42 -9.64
CA GLU A 219 -2.30 -13.51 -10.10
C GLU A 219 -2.43 -12.16 -9.38
N MET A 220 -1.30 -11.47 -9.25
CA MET A 220 -1.19 -10.05 -8.89
C MET A 220 -0.29 -9.34 -9.91
N LEU A 221 -0.21 -8.00 -9.86
CA LEU A 221 0.64 -7.23 -10.78
C LEU A 221 1.76 -6.50 -10.05
N ARG A 222 2.92 -6.44 -10.73
CA ARG A 222 3.97 -5.47 -10.46
C ARG A 222 4.25 -4.70 -11.73
N ALA A 223 4.36 -3.38 -11.61
CA ALA A 223 4.58 -2.45 -12.70
C ALA A 223 5.84 -1.63 -12.44
N THR A 224 6.75 -1.58 -13.38
CA THR A 224 8.06 -0.93 -13.23
C THR A 224 8.18 0.26 -14.18
N LYS A 225 8.58 1.42 -13.66
CA LYS A 225 8.93 2.60 -14.44
C LYS A 225 10.32 2.40 -15.03
N GLN A 226 10.40 1.94 -16.27
CA GLN A 226 11.71 1.80 -16.92
C GLN A 226 12.39 3.18 -17.06
N THR A 227 13.70 3.21 -16.84
CA THR A 227 14.52 4.31 -17.33
C THR A 227 14.38 4.33 -18.85
N ALA A 228 14.17 5.51 -19.44
CA ALA A 228 14.27 5.63 -20.88
C ALA A 228 15.65 5.11 -21.29
N THR A 229 15.70 4.04 -22.08
CA THR A 229 16.96 3.62 -22.71
C THR A 229 17.43 4.83 -23.51
N PRO A 230 18.65 5.35 -23.30
CA PRO A 230 19.15 6.41 -24.17
C PRO A 230 19.06 5.88 -25.59
N ARG A 231 18.29 6.57 -26.44
CA ARG A 231 18.32 6.30 -27.87
C ARG A 231 19.75 6.63 -28.30
N LEU A 232 20.50 5.60 -28.66
CA LEU A 232 21.78 5.72 -29.35
C LEU A 232 21.57 6.47 -30.68
#